data_AF-A0A3N9V6J4-F1
#
_entry.id   AF-A0A3N9V6J4-F1
#
_cell.length_a   1.000
_cell.length_b   1.000
_cell.length_c   1.000
_cell.angle_alpha   90.00
_cell.angle_beta   90.00
_cell.angle_gamma   90.00
#
_symmetry.space_group_name_H-M   'P 1'
#
loop_
_entity.id
_entity.type
_entity.pdbx_description
1 polymer ?
#
loop_
_entity_poly.entity_id
_entity_poly.type
_entity_poly.pdbx_seq_one_letter_code
_entity_poly.pdbx_strand_id
1 'polypeptide(L)'
;MNVATDQPSRLFYFLDPMCSWCWAFRPALELVKQNLPTGITLIHVMGGLAPDTEEPMPKAMREKLKDIWRTIQVKVPGTEFNVDYWNVCTP
;
A
#
# COMPACT_ATOMS: atom_id res chain seq x y z
N MET A 1 20.70 33.89 21.62
CA MET A 1 19.85 33.72 20.42
C MET A 1 19.95 32.25 20.02
N ASN A 2 18.98 31.44 20.42
CA ASN A 2 19.01 30.00 20.18
C ASN A 2 18.50 29.73 18.76
N VAL A 3 19.42 29.42 17.85
CA VAL A 3 19.10 28.73 16.60
C VAL A 3 18.84 27.28 16.95
N ALA A 4 17.62 26.99 17.37
CA ALA A 4 17.05 25.66 17.27
C ALA A 4 15.80 25.80 16.43
N THR A 5 15.59 24.84 15.51
CA THR A 5 14.48 24.68 14.55
C THR A 5 14.66 25.32 13.18
N ASP A 6 15.34 24.62 12.27
CA ASP A 6 14.81 24.44 10.91
C ASP A 6 15.38 23.15 10.30
N GLN A 7 14.91 22.00 10.78
CA GLN A 7 15.09 20.75 10.05
C GLN A 7 13.72 20.40 9.44
N PRO A 8 13.64 20.22 8.12
CA PRO A 8 12.38 19.94 7.46
C PRO A 8 11.81 18.63 8.01
N SER A 9 10.58 18.68 8.51
CA SER A 9 9.88 17.50 9.01
C SER A 9 9.52 16.58 7.85
N ARG A 10 9.64 15.27 8.05
CA ARG A 10 9.42 14.26 7.00
C ARG A 10 8.41 13.24 7.48
N LEU A 11 7.41 12.96 6.66
CA LEU A 11 6.50 11.83 6.82
C LEU A 11 6.94 10.74 5.86
N PHE A 12 7.35 9.59 6.39
CA PHE A 12 7.71 8.44 5.57
C PHE A 12 6.50 7.50 5.44
N TYR A 13 6.07 7.26 4.20
CA TYR A 13 5.03 6.30 3.89
C TYR A 13 5.65 5.08 3.22
N PHE A 14 5.70 3.98 3.96
CA PHE A 14 6.19 2.70 3.48
C PHE A 14 5.06 1.96 2.76
N LEU A 15 5.33 1.52 1.53
CA LEU A 15 4.34 0.83 0.71
C LEU A 15 4.98 -0.19 -0.21
N ASP A 16 4.14 -1.04 -0.78
CA ASP A 16 4.48 -1.86 -1.93
C ASP A 16 3.32 -1.79 -2.95
N PRO A 17 3.58 -1.59 -4.25
CA PRO A 17 2.56 -1.58 -5.29
C PRO A 17 1.71 -2.85 -5.35
N MET A 18 2.25 -4.00 -4.93
CA MET A 18 1.53 -5.29 -4.88
C MET A 18 0.78 -5.49 -3.56
N CYS A 19 0.94 -4.60 -2.57
CA CYS A 19 0.24 -4.71 -1.29
C CYS A 19 -1.23 -4.29 -1.42
N SER A 20 -2.13 -5.25 -1.27
CA SER A 20 -3.59 -5.03 -1.33
C SER A 20 -4.11 -4.06 -0.28
N TRP A 21 -3.50 -4.00 0.91
CA TRP A 21 -3.86 -3.00 1.93
C TRP A 21 -3.35 -1.60 1.58
N CYS A 22 -2.19 -1.47 0.94
CA CYS A 22 -1.71 -0.18 0.42
C CYS A 22 -2.66 0.33 -0.68
N TRP A 23 -3.18 -0.55 -1.53
CA TRP A 23 -4.22 -0.22 -2.51
C TRP A 23 -5.49 0.31 -1.83
N ALA A 24 -6.00 -0.40 -0.84
CA ALA A 24 -7.20 0.00 -0.10
C ALA A 24 -7.02 1.31 0.67
N PHE A 25 -5.80 1.61 1.12
CA PHE A 25 -5.48 2.83 1.86
C PHE A 25 -5.31 4.06 0.95
N ARG A 26 -5.21 3.89 -0.37
CA ARG A 26 -4.97 4.99 -1.32
C ARG A 26 -5.89 6.21 -1.11
N PRO A 27 -7.22 6.09 -0.93
CA PRO A 27 -8.08 7.26 -0.71
C PRO A 27 -7.72 8.02 0.57
N ALA A 28 -7.39 7.30 1.65
CA ALA A 28 -6.96 7.91 2.91
C ALA A 28 -5.58 8.57 2.77
N LEU A 29 -4.65 7.98 2.01
CA LEU A 29 -3.37 8.60 1.70
C LEU A 29 -3.56 9.93 0.95
N GLU A 30 -4.49 10.00 0.01
CA GLU A 30 -4.80 11.26 -0.68
C GLU A 30 -5.36 12.32 0.27
N LEU A 31 -6.21 11.94 1.23
CA LEU A 31 -6.67 12.85 2.28
C LEU A 31 -5.51 13.32 3.18
N VAL A 32 -4.58 12.42 3.53
CA VAL A 32 -3.38 12.80 4.30
C VAL A 32 -2.53 13.81 3.52
N LYS A 33 -2.30 13.57 2.22
CA LYS A 33 -1.56 14.50 1.34
C LYS A 33 -2.21 15.88 1.28
N GLN A 34 -3.53 15.93 1.13
CA GLN A 34 -4.28 17.18 1.04
C GLN A 34 -4.26 17.99 2.34
N ASN A 35 -4.20 17.30 3.48
CA ASN A 35 -4.24 17.93 4.81
C ASN A 35 -2.86 18.04 5.46
N LEU A 36 -1.79 17.76 4.71
CA LEU A 36 -0.44 17.79 5.26
C LEU A 36 0.01 19.25 5.50
N PRO A 37 0.46 19.61 6.71
CA PRO A 37 0.94 20.95 6.99
C PRO A 37 2.08 21.39 6.07
N THR A 38 2.09 22.67 5.71
CA THR A 38 3.20 23.28 4.99
C THR A 38 4.50 23.08 5.77
N GLY A 39 5.55 22.62 5.07
CA GLY A 39 6.87 22.32 5.66
C GLY A 39 7.10 20.85 6.00
N ILE A 40 6.08 19.98 5.90
CA ILE A 40 6.26 18.53 5.99
C ILE A 40 6.39 17.92 4.60
N THR A 41 7.49 17.21 4.34
CA THR A 41 7.69 16.47 3.08
C THR A 41 7.21 15.03 3.23
N LEU A 42 6.27 14.59 2.39
CA LEU A 42 5.88 13.19 2.28
C LEU A 42 6.88 12.43 1.39
N ILE A 43 7.52 11.40 1.95
CA ILE A 43 8.49 10.54 1.26
C ILE A 43 7.89 9.13 1.15
N HIS A 44 7.79 8.63 -0.08
CA HIS A 44 7.38 7.27 -0.34
C HIS A 44 8.60 6.35 -0.27
N VAL A 45 8.49 5.25 0.46
CA VAL A 45 9.56 4.27 0.61
C VAL A 45 9.03 2.89 0.22
N MET A 46 9.72 2.25 -0.73
CA MET A 46 9.37 0.90 -1.16
C MET A 46 9.71 -0.10 -0.05
N GLY A 47 8.70 -0.82 0.42
CA GLY A 47 8.83 -1.78 1.52
C GLY A 47 9.43 -3.13 1.10
N GLY A 48 9.28 -3.51 -0.18
CA GLY A 48 9.77 -4.80 -0.69
C GLY A 48 8.95 -5.96 -0.14
N LEU A 49 7.71 -6.11 -0.61
CA LEU A 49 6.76 -7.11 -0.10
C LEU A 49 7.22 -8.55 -0.32
N ALA A 50 7.87 -8.81 -1.46
CA ALA A 50 8.38 -10.12 -1.83
C ALA A 50 9.69 -9.97 -2.63
N PRO A 51 10.65 -10.90 -2.48
CA PRO A 51 11.86 -10.93 -3.30
C PRO A 51 11.52 -11.35 -4.74
N ASP A 52 12.41 -10.99 -5.68
CA ASP A 52 12.30 -11.41 -7.07
C ASP A 52 12.39 -12.94 -7.18
N THR A 53 11.46 -13.54 -7.93
CA THR A 53 11.42 -14.98 -8.20
C THR A 53 10.61 -15.27 -9.46
N GLU A 54 10.95 -16.33 -10.17
CA GLU A 54 10.14 -16.88 -11.27
C GLU A 54 9.30 -18.09 -10.80
N GLU A 55 9.45 -18.50 -9.54
CA GLU A 55 8.66 -19.60 -8.99
C GLU A 55 7.18 -19.19 -8.89
N PRO A 56 6.26 -19.97 -9.47
CA PRO A 56 4.83 -19.66 -9.40
C PRO A 56 4.32 -19.63 -7.96
N MET A 57 3.39 -18.72 -7.67
CA MET A 57 2.83 -18.61 -6.33
C MET A 57 2.09 -19.90 -5.92
N PRO A 58 2.44 -20.50 -4.76
CA PRO A 58 1.79 -21.70 -4.27
C PRO A 58 0.27 -21.52 -4.15
N LYS A 59 -0.51 -22.55 -4.50
CA LYS A 59 -1.99 -22.49 -4.48
C LYS A 59 -2.55 -22.02 -3.14
N ALA A 60 -1.99 -22.50 -2.03
CA ALA A 60 -2.43 -22.09 -0.69
C ALA A 60 -2.22 -20.58 -0.43
N MET A 61 -1.15 -20.00 -0.96
CA MET A 61 -0.89 -18.57 -0.87
C MET A 61 -1.86 -17.76 -1.74
N ARG A 62 -2.16 -18.23 -2.96
CA ARG A 62 -3.17 -17.61 -3.82
C ARG A 62 -4.55 -17.57 -3.17
N GLU A 63 -5.01 -18.67 -2.59
CA GLU A 63 -6.30 -18.69 -1.88
C GLU A 63 -6.31 -17.76 -0.66
N LYS A 64 -5.22 -17.73 0.12
CA LYS A 64 -5.08 -16.79 1.23
C LYS A 64 -5.16 -15.33 0.77
N LEU A 65 -4.49 -14.97 -0.32
CA LEU A 65 -4.53 -13.60 -0.85
C LEU A 65 -5.91 -13.22 -1.39
N LYS A 66 -6.62 -14.15 -2.04
CA LYS A 66 -8.02 -13.98 -2.45
C LYS A 66 -8.91 -13.66 -1.25
N ASP A 67 -8.75 -14.37 -0.14
CA ASP A 67 -9.52 -14.13 1.08
C ASP A 67 -9.16 -12.80 1.76
N ILE A 68 -7.89 -12.38 1.67
CA ILE A 68 -7.48 -11.04 2.11
C ILE A 68 -8.17 -9.97 1.28
N TRP A 69 -8.24 -10.11 -0.05
CA TRP A 69 -8.95 -9.16 -0.91
C TRP A 69 -10.43 -9.07 -0.53
N ARG A 70 -11.11 -10.21 -0.32
CA ARG A 70 -12.50 -10.24 0.17
C ARG A 70 -12.64 -9.53 1.51
N THR A 71 -11.73 -9.78 2.44
CA THR A 71 -11.71 -9.13 3.76
C THR A 71 -11.57 -7.61 3.64
N ILE A 72 -10.70 -7.15 2.74
CA ILE A 72 -10.50 -5.72 2.47
C ILE A 72 -11.80 -5.10 1.93
N GLN A 73 -12.48 -5.74 0.98
CA GLN A 73 -13.74 -5.20 0.43
C GLN A 73 -14.84 -5.05 1.49
N VAL A 74 -14.86 -5.94 2.49
CA VAL A 74 -15.78 -5.82 3.64
C VAL A 74 -15.36 -4.72 4.60
N LYS A 75 -14.05 -4.61 4.91
CA LYS A 75 -13.54 -3.65 5.91
C LYS A 75 -13.38 -2.23 5.39
N VAL A 76 -13.14 -2.07 4.09
CA VAL A 76 -12.91 -0.79 3.40
C VAL A 76 -13.85 -0.74 2.18
N PRO A 77 -15.15 -0.42 2.40
CA PRO A 77 -16.13 -0.37 1.34
C PRO A 77 -15.71 0.56 0.20
N GLY A 78 -16.00 0.16 -1.04
CA GLY A 78 -15.57 0.88 -2.25
C GLY A 78 -14.16 0.51 -2.74
N THR A 79 -13.42 -0.35 -2.03
CA THR A 79 -12.20 -0.93 -2.58
C THR A 79 -12.56 -1.93 -3.68
N GLU A 80 -12.13 -1.65 -4.91
CA GLU A 80 -12.38 -2.51 -6.07
C GLU A 80 -11.16 -3.38 -6.36
N PHE A 81 -11.42 -4.64 -6.70
CA PHE A 81 -10.44 -5.59 -7.21
C PHE A 81 -11.00 -6.29 -8.44
N ASN A 82 -10.16 -6.47 -9.47
CA ASN A 82 -10.48 -7.37 -10.57
C ASN A 82 -10.22 -8.82 -10.13
N VAL A 83 -11.29 -9.57 -9.85
CA VAL A 83 -11.19 -10.96 -9.40
C VAL A 83 -10.70 -11.92 -10.49
N ASP A 84 -10.82 -11.54 -11.77
CA ASP A 84 -10.39 -12.38 -12.90
C ASP A 84 -8.86 -12.57 -12.93
N TYR A 85 -8.11 -11.69 -12.27
CA TYR A 85 -6.67 -11.82 -12.07
C TYR A 85 -6.28 -13.24 -11.61
N TRP A 86 -7.04 -13.80 -10.67
CA TRP A 86 -6.74 -15.11 -10.09
C TRP A 86 -6.97 -16.30 -11.02
N ASN A 87 -7.74 -16.10 -12.10
CA ASN A 87 -8.11 -17.15 -13.06
C ASN A 87 -7.39 -16.99 -14.40
N VAL A 88 -7.09 -15.75 -14.80
CA VAL A 88 -6.51 -15.41 -16.11
C VAL A 88 -4.98 -15.29 -16.04
N CYS A 89 -4.45 -14.86 -14.90
CA CYS A 89 -3.01 -14.67 -14.72
C CYS A 89 -2.36 -15.84 -13.99
N THR A 90 -1.05 -16.00 -14.17
CA THR A 90 -0.21 -16.90 -13.38
C THR A 90 0.70 -16.07 -12.48
N PRO A 91 0.22 -15.69 -11.29
CA PRO A 91 1.01 -14.93 -10.33
C PRO A 91 1.98 -15.80 -9.53
#